data_AF-A0A1W2DE78-F1
#
_entry.id   AF-A0A1W2DE78-F1
#
_cell.length_a   1.000
_cell.length_b   1.000
_cell.length_c   1.000
_cell.angle_alpha   90.00
_cell.angle_beta   90.00
_cell.angle_gamma   90.00
#
_symmetry.space_group_name_H-M   'P 1'
#
loop_
_entity.id
_entity.type
_entity.pdbx_description
1 polymer ?
#
loop_
_entity_poly.entity_id
_entity_poly.type
_entity_poly.pdbx_seq_one_letter_code
_entity_poly.pdbx_strand_id
1 'polypeptide(L)'
;MTSGGADSIPVRVARGAARLDCAQPGWAMRVDVTVLDLQSTTDDLLGQIFGSHYNGIDTLGLTREASQSHGFYAHCASVDHGCSCDAEYARLTAEWARVVTSRQAATAVDRP
;
A
#
# COMPACT_ATOMS: atom_id res chain seq x y z
N MET A 1 14.61 -23.81 11.83
CA MET A 1 13.41 -23.01 12.12
C MET A 1 13.88 -21.57 12.30
N THR A 2 13.90 -20.77 11.24
CA THR A 2 14.29 -19.36 11.32
C THR A 2 13.04 -18.54 11.66
N SER A 3 13.11 -17.83 12.79
CA SER A 3 12.11 -16.86 13.24
C SER A 3 11.65 -15.97 12.09
N GLY A 4 10.35 -16.00 11.79
CA GLY A 4 9.70 -15.05 10.89
C GLY A 4 9.67 -13.67 11.55
N GLY A 5 10.70 -12.87 11.32
CA GLY A 5 10.62 -11.43 11.57
C GLY A 5 9.64 -10.84 10.56
N ALA A 6 8.55 -10.24 11.01
CA ALA A 6 7.62 -9.54 10.14
C ALA A 6 8.39 -8.53 9.28
N ASP A 7 8.25 -8.61 7.96
CA ASP A 7 8.93 -7.71 7.03
C ASP A 7 8.63 -6.24 7.40
N SER A 8 9.63 -5.37 7.25
CA SER A 8 9.44 -3.94 7.53
C SER A 8 8.45 -3.29 6.56
N ILE A 9 7.86 -2.17 6.98
CA ILE A 9 6.92 -1.40 6.14
C ILE A 9 7.50 -1.05 4.75
N PRO A 10 8.73 -0.52 4.63
CA PRO A 10 9.32 -0.24 3.31
C PRO A 10 9.44 -1.47 2.42
N VAL A 11 9.79 -2.64 2.99
CA VAL A 11 9.89 -3.90 2.23
C VAL A 11 8.52 -4.33 1.72
N ARG A 12 7.50 -4.25 2.57
CA ARG A 12 6.12 -4.62 2.21
C ARG A 12 5.57 -3.69 1.12
N VAL A 13 5.75 -2.37 1.28
CA VAL A 13 5.34 -1.37 0.28
C VAL A 13 6.08 -1.57 -1.04
N ALA A 14 7.39 -1.86 -1.03
CA ALA A 14 8.14 -2.15 -2.25
C ALA A 14 7.57 -3.37 -3.00
N ARG A 15 7.19 -4.43 -2.29
CA ARG A 15 6.52 -5.60 -2.89
C ARG A 15 5.15 -5.25 -3.46
N GLY A 16 4.34 -4.49 -2.72
CA GLY A 16 3.06 -3.99 -3.20
C GLY A 16 3.20 -3.15 -4.47
N ALA A 17 4.19 -2.24 -4.50
CA ALA A 17 4.45 -1.38 -5.63
C ALA A 17 4.87 -2.19 -6.87
N ALA A 18 5.73 -3.20 -6.70
CA ALA A 18 6.10 -4.11 -7.78
C ALA A 18 4.89 -4.91 -8.30
N ARG A 19 3.99 -5.34 -7.41
CA ARG A 19 2.74 -6.01 -7.81
C ARG A 19 1.84 -5.09 -8.63
N LEU A 20 1.73 -3.82 -8.25
CA LEU A 20 0.99 -2.80 -8.99
C LEU A 20 1.66 -2.46 -10.33
N ASP A 21 2.99 -2.45 -10.40
CA ASP A 21 3.72 -2.23 -11.66
C ASP A 21 3.38 -3.29 -12.71
N CYS A 22 3.19 -4.54 -12.28
CA CYS A 22 2.76 -5.62 -13.17
C CYS A 22 1.28 -5.53 -13.55
N ALA A 23 0.40 -5.23 -12.59
CA ALA A 23 -1.04 -5.28 -12.79
C ALA A 23 -1.63 -4.02 -13.44
N GLN A 24 -1.04 -2.86 -13.16
CA GLN A 24 -1.51 -1.56 -13.62
C GLN A 24 -0.33 -0.60 -13.85
N PRO A 25 0.35 -0.68 -15.01
CA PRO A 25 1.42 0.26 -15.36
C PRO A 25 0.96 1.72 -15.25
N GLY A 26 1.80 2.57 -14.65
CA GLY A 26 1.48 3.98 -14.44
C GLY A 26 0.48 4.27 -13.31
N TRP A 27 0.15 3.27 -12.47
CA TRP A 27 -0.77 3.42 -11.34
C TRP A 27 -0.48 4.63 -10.45
N ALA A 28 0.79 4.97 -10.23
CA ALA A 28 1.19 6.07 -9.34
C ALA A 28 0.63 7.43 -9.78
N MET A 29 0.36 7.62 -11.07
CA MET A 29 -0.23 8.86 -11.59
C MET A 29 -1.74 8.99 -11.33
N ARG A 30 -2.39 7.90 -10.91
CA ARG A 30 -3.82 7.89 -10.58
C ARG A 30 -4.09 8.17 -9.10
N VAL A 31 -3.04 8.21 -8.29
CA VAL A 31 -3.13 8.37 -6.85
C VAL A 31 -2.93 9.84 -6.49
N ASP A 32 -3.92 10.43 -5.84
CA ASP A 32 -3.81 11.70 -5.14
C ASP A 32 -3.27 11.46 -3.72
N VAL A 33 -2.03 11.90 -3.52
CA VAL A 33 -1.30 11.77 -2.26
C VAL A 33 -1.91 12.64 -1.17
N THR A 34 -2.61 13.72 -1.51
CA THR A 34 -3.14 14.69 -0.53
C THR A 34 -4.31 14.14 0.29
N VAL A 35 -5.00 13.14 -0.27
CA VAL A 35 -6.15 12.47 0.37
C VAL A 35 -5.86 11.02 0.72
N LEU A 36 -4.63 10.54 0.49
CA LEU A 36 -4.27 9.14 0.70
C LEU A 36 -4.40 8.74 2.17
N ASP A 37 -5.29 7.78 2.45
CA ASP A 37 -5.47 7.16 3.76
C ASP A 37 -5.77 5.67 3.62
N LEU A 38 -4.85 4.80 4.08
CA LEU A 38 -5.04 3.35 3.99
C LEU A 38 -6.14 2.79 4.92
N GLN A 39 -6.71 3.60 5.79
CA GLN A 39 -7.89 3.21 6.57
C GLN A 39 -9.21 3.50 5.82
N SER A 40 -9.19 4.36 4.79
CA SER A 40 -10.32 4.59 3.91
C SER A 40 -10.51 3.42 2.94
N THR A 41 -11.72 3.17 2.50
CA THR A 41 -12.00 2.11 1.50
C THR A 41 -11.92 2.62 0.06
N THR A 42 -11.97 3.94 -0.11
CA THR A 42 -12.01 4.64 -1.41
C THR A 42 -10.84 5.60 -1.58
N ASP A 43 -10.39 6.23 -0.49
CA ASP A 43 -9.23 7.14 -0.52
C ASP A 43 -7.91 6.41 -0.22
N ASP A 44 -7.96 5.10 0.03
CA ASP A 44 -6.75 4.30 0.05
C ASP A 44 -6.17 4.10 -1.34
N LEU A 45 -4.97 3.54 -1.39
CA LEU A 45 -4.25 3.31 -2.63
C LEU A 45 -5.07 2.48 -3.64
N LEU A 46 -5.69 1.40 -3.19
CA LEU A 46 -6.43 0.50 -4.06
C LEU A 46 -7.80 1.08 -4.44
N GLY A 47 -8.43 1.80 -3.53
CA GLY A 47 -9.64 2.59 -3.78
C GLY A 47 -9.46 3.61 -4.88
N GLN A 48 -8.36 4.36 -4.86
CA GLN A 48 -8.09 5.35 -5.88
C GLN A 48 -7.77 4.72 -7.26
N ILE A 49 -7.12 3.55 -7.29
CA ILE A 49 -6.73 2.88 -8.55
C ILE A 49 -7.88 2.07 -9.16
N PHE A 50 -8.68 1.39 -8.33
CA PHE A 50 -9.66 0.37 -8.73
C PHE A 50 -11.10 0.68 -8.27
N GLY A 51 -11.34 1.85 -7.69
CA GLY A 51 -12.65 2.33 -7.21
C GLY A 51 -13.04 1.84 -5.82
N SER A 52 -12.43 0.77 -5.32
CA SER A 52 -12.50 0.38 -3.91
C SER A 52 -11.32 -0.52 -3.52
N HIS A 53 -10.99 -0.53 -2.23
CA HIS A 53 -9.97 -1.41 -1.68
C HIS A 53 -10.21 -2.89 -2.06
N TYR A 54 -11.44 -3.37 -1.89
CA TYR A 54 -11.79 -4.76 -2.15
C TYR A 54 -11.67 -5.14 -3.63
N ASN A 55 -12.07 -4.24 -4.54
CA ASN A 55 -11.88 -4.45 -5.98
C ASN A 55 -10.39 -4.56 -6.33
N GLY A 56 -9.54 -3.74 -5.69
CA GLY A 56 -8.11 -3.81 -5.89
C GLY A 56 -7.52 -5.15 -5.41
N ILE A 57 -7.93 -5.64 -4.23
CA ILE A 57 -7.49 -6.94 -3.73
C ILE A 57 -7.90 -8.08 -4.65
N ASP A 58 -9.15 -8.08 -5.12
CA ASP A 58 -9.68 -9.09 -6.05
C ASP A 58 -8.95 -9.04 -7.40
N THR A 59 -8.78 -7.83 -7.97
CA THR A 59 -8.04 -7.63 -9.23
C THR A 59 -6.59 -8.09 -9.12
N LEU A 60 -5.95 -7.87 -7.96
CA LEU A 60 -4.58 -8.33 -7.70
C LEU A 60 -4.50 -9.81 -7.32
N GLY A 61 -5.63 -10.49 -7.10
CA GLY A 61 -5.71 -11.90 -6.71
C GLY A 61 -5.03 -12.19 -5.37
N LEU A 62 -5.15 -11.29 -4.39
CA LEU A 62 -4.46 -11.38 -3.10
C LEU A 62 -5.37 -11.91 -1.98
N THR A 63 -4.84 -12.79 -1.14
CA THR A 63 -5.45 -13.13 0.16
C THR A 63 -5.15 -12.02 1.17
N ARG A 64 -5.83 -12.02 2.32
CA ARG A 64 -5.58 -11.03 3.39
C ARG A 64 -4.12 -11.03 3.87
N GLU A 65 -3.53 -12.20 4.07
CA GLU A 65 -2.14 -12.37 4.52
C GLU A 65 -1.16 -11.87 3.45
N ALA A 66 -1.48 -12.14 2.18
CA ALA A 66 -0.70 -11.62 1.07
C ALA A 66 -0.81 -10.08 1.03
N SER A 67 -2.00 -9.52 1.19
CA SER A 67 -2.21 -8.07 1.21
C SER A 67 -1.46 -7.38 2.34
N GLN A 68 -1.37 -8.00 3.52
CA GLN A 68 -0.52 -7.51 4.61
C GLN A 68 0.96 -7.53 4.20
N SER A 69 1.44 -8.64 3.62
CA SER A 69 2.82 -8.80 3.15
C SER A 69 3.21 -7.86 2.00
N HIS A 70 2.22 -7.27 1.32
CA HIS A 70 2.37 -6.26 0.25
C HIS A 70 2.07 -4.83 0.74
N GLY A 71 1.85 -4.64 2.04
CA GLY A 71 1.64 -3.31 2.62
C GLY A 71 0.30 -2.67 2.30
N PHE A 72 -0.69 -3.44 1.84
CA PHE A 72 -2.07 -2.96 1.63
C PHE A 72 -2.92 -3.05 2.91
N TYR A 73 -2.49 -3.83 3.90
CA TYR A 73 -3.14 -3.94 5.21
C TYR A 73 -2.11 -3.87 6.33
N ALA A 74 -2.50 -3.29 7.47
CA ALA A 74 -1.78 -3.42 8.73
C ALA A 74 -1.82 -4.86 9.26
N HIS A 75 -0.80 -5.26 10.00
CA HIS A 75 -0.79 -6.49 10.78
C HIS A 75 -1.57 -6.28 12.09
N CYS A 76 -2.89 -6.34 12.03
CA CYS A 76 -3.72 -6.42 13.22
C CYS A 76 -3.67 -7.83 13.82
N ALA A 77 -2.66 -8.12 14.64
CA ALA A 77 -2.70 -9.28 15.54
C ALA A 77 -3.57 -8.92 16.75
N SER A 78 -4.77 -9.51 16.83
CA SER A 78 -5.73 -9.57 17.96
C SER A 78 -5.43 -8.77 19.27
N VAL A 79 -6.38 -7.90 19.60
CA VAL A 79 -6.92 -7.37 20.89
C VAL A 79 -6.05 -7.07 22.13
N ASP A 80 -4.80 -7.50 22.27
CA ASP A 80 -4.04 -7.22 23.51
C ASP A 80 -2.94 -6.15 23.38
N HIS A 81 -3.19 -5.07 24.11
CA HIS A 81 -2.24 -4.11 24.70
C HIS A 81 -1.40 -3.23 23.76
N GLY A 82 -2.06 -2.25 23.14
CA GLY A 82 -1.49 -0.90 22.99
C GLY A 82 -0.79 -0.55 21.68
N CYS A 83 -0.58 -1.50 20.76
CA CYS A 83 -0.22 -1.20 19.38
C CYS A 83 -1.49 -1.18 18.52
N SER A 84 -2.14 -0.01 18.39
CA SER A 84 -3.32 0.09 17.54
C SER A 84 -2.94 -0.04 16.07
N CYS A 85 -3.79 -0.73 15.29
CA CYS A 85 -3.63 -0.83 13.85
C CYS A 85 -3.45 0.54 13.20
N ASP A 86 -4.04 1.59 13.78
CA ASP A 86 -3.94 2.98 13.35
C ASP A 86 -2.48 3.45 13.24
N ALA A 87 -1.61 3.08 14.19
CA ALA A 87 -0.20 3.48 14.16
C ALA A 87 0.58 2.78 13.03
N GLU A 88 0.21 1.57 12.66
CA GLU A 88 0.79 0.89 11.51
C GLU A 88 0.21 1.44 10.20
N TYR A 89 -1.10 1.68 10.13
CA TYR A 89 -1.74 2.31 8.99
C TYR A 89 -1.18 3.70 8.71
N ALA A 90 -0.93 4.52 9.73
CA ALA A 90 -0.29 5.82 9.57
C ALA A 90 1.11 5.68 8.95
N ARG A 91 1.90 4.71 9.40
CA ARG A 91 3.24 4.45 8.87
C ARG A 91 3.21 3.87 7.44
N LEU A 92 2.27 2.97 7.15
CA LEU A 92 2.05 2.45 5.80
C LEU A 92 1.60 3.56 4.85
N THR A 93 0.67 4.42 5.28
CA THR A 93 0.16 5.55 4.51
C THR A 93 1.29 6.53 4.17
N ALA A 94 2.11 6.90 5.16
CA ALA A 94 3.27 7.76 4.95
C ALA A 94 4.28 7.16 3.96
N GLU A 95 4.55 5.85 4.07
CA GLU A 95 5.50 5.19 3.17
C GLU A 95 4.95 5.06 1.74
N TRP A 96 3.65 4.76 1.57
CA TRP A 96 3.01 4.78 0.26
C TRP A 96 3.01 6.18 -0.35
N ALA A 97 2.68 7.22 0.42
CA ALA A 97 2.76 8.61 -0.03
C ALA A 97 4.16 8.96 -0.55
N ARG A 98 5.22 8.54 0.17
CA ARG A 98 6.61 8.71 -0.24
C ARG A 98 6.91 8.03 -1.58
N VAL A 99 6.50 6.77 -1.74
CA VAL A 99 6.73 5.98 -2.96
C VAL A 99 5.96 6.56 -4.15
N VAL A 100 4.69 6.94 -3.96
CA VAL A 100 3.88 7.58 -5.00
C VAL A 100 4.51 8.89 -5.43
N THR A 101 4.83 9.78 -4.49
CA THR A 101 5.44 11.08 -4.78
C THR A 101 6.75 10.92 -5.54
N SER A 102 7.62 10.00 -5.11
CA SER A 102 8.90 9.73 -5.80
C SER A 102 8.69 9.26 -7.23
N ARG A 103 7.67 8.43 -7.49
CA ARG A 103 7.38 7.91 -8.82
C ARG A 103 6.77 8.99 -9.73
N GLN A 104 5.85 9.79 -9.20
CA GLN A 104 5.28 10.94 -9.92
C GLN A 104 6.36 11.95 -10.32
N ALA A 105 7.31 12.24 -9.43
CA ALA A 105 8.44 13.11 -9.73
C ALA A 105 9.35 12.53 -10.83
N ALA A 106 9.66 11.23 -10.78
CA ALA A 106 10.47 10.57 -11.81
C ALA A 106 9.80 10.63 -13.20
N THR A 107 8.48 10.44 -13.27
CA THR A 107 7.73 10.56 -14.54
C THR A 107 7.67 12.00 -15.05
N ALA A 108 7.59 13.00 -14.17
CA ALA A 108 7.60 14.40 -14.58
C ALA A 108 8.93 14.84 -15.19
N VAL A 109 10.05 14.27 -14.73
CA VAL A 109 11.39 14.54 -15.26
C VAL A 109 11.62 13.87 -16.63
N ASP A 110 10.92 12.77 -16.92
CA ASP A 110 11.07 12.01 -18.17
C ASP A 110 10.21 12.55 -19.34
N ARG A 111 9.42 13.61 -19.12
CA ARG A 111 8.65 14.27 -20.18
C ARG A 111 9.54 15.31 -20.91
N PRO A 112 9.81 15.15 -22.22
CA PRO A 112 10.62 16.08 -23.00
C PRO A 112 9.95 17.47 -23.17
#